data_AF-A0A1V5ZAH5-F1
#
_entry.id   AF-A0A1V5ZAH5-F1
#
_cell.length_a   1.000
_cell.length_b   1.000
_cell.length_c   1.000
_cell.angle_alpha   90.00
_cell.angle_beta   90.00
_cell.angle_gamma   90.00
#
_symmetry.space_group_name_H-M   'P 1'
#
loop_
_entity.id
_entity.type
_entity.pdbx_description
1 polymer ?
#
loop_
_entity_poly.entity_id
_entity_poly.type
_entity_poly.pdbx_seq_one_letter_code
_entity_poly.pdbx_strand_id
1 'polypeptide(L)'
;MEGELGCLGGIEDGHGAGLSDAQVQDHLTDPAQAEDFVAKTGLDALAVAIGTSHGAYKSGRKDPVTGEMLPPALAMERIHEIHKRMPKCHMVMHGSSSVPKELVDIINQYGGNMPDTFGIPIEQIQDGIKHGVRKVNVDTDSRLAITGAIRKLFAEKPEKFDPRDYLKPAREAAYDVYVKRMNAFGQAGHAGDYKPITLEDAKALYR
;
A
#
# COMPACT_ATOMS: atom_id res chain seq x y z
N MET A 1 -14.16 10.17 -8.80
CA MET A 1 -13.42 10.92 -7.77
C MET A 1 -13.15 10.00 -6.58
N GLU A 2 -11.93 10.03 -6.05
CA GLU A 2 -11.56 9.40 -4.77
C GLU A 2 -11.55 10.49 -3.69
N GLY A 3 -12.16 10.22 -2.54
CA GLY A 3 -12.04 11.05 -1.34
C GLY A 3 -11.50 10.23 -0.17
N GLU A 4 -10.97 10.89 0.84
CA GLU A 4 -10.36 10.26 2.01
C GLU A 4 -11.07 10.73 3.29
N LEU A 5 -11.28 9.81 4.22
CA LEU A 5 -11.78 10.12 5.56
C LEU A 5 -10.92 9.43 6.63
N GLY A 6 -10.45 10.20 7.60
CA GLY A 6 -9.41 9.81 8.55
C GLY A 6 -8.07 10.43 8.16
N CYS A 7 -7.00 10.06 8.88
CA CYS A 7 -5.65 10.51 8.55
C CYS A 7 -4.69 9.32 8.52
N LEU A 8 -3.89 9.23 7.45
CA LEU A 8 -2.73 8.33 7.42
C LEU A 8 -1.67 8.81 8.41
N GLY A 9 -1.02 7.85 9.09
CA GLY A 9 0.18 8.13 9.87
C GLY A 9 1.43 8.06 8.97
N GLY A 10 2.57 8.62 9.39
CA GLY A 10 3.84 8.43 8.70
C GLY A 10 4.76 9.65 8.72
N ILE A 11 6.05 9.41 8.44
CA ILE A 11 7.06 10.47 8.33
C ILE A 11 6.82 11.33 7.07
N GLU A 12 6.34 10.73 5.97
CA GLU A 12 6.07 11.44 4.71
C GLU A 12 4.84 12.36 4.79
N ASP A 13 3.89 12.10 5.70
CA ASP A 13 2.63 12.85 5.82
C ASP A 13 2.66 13.95 6.90
N GLY A 14 3.78 14.10 7.61
CA GLY A 14 3.96 15.06 8.70
C GLY A 14 3.10 14.78 9.95
N HIS A 15 2.29 13.72 9.94
CA HIS A 15 1.41 13.29 11.02
C HIS A 15 1.69 11.81 11.27
N GLY A 16 2.00 11.38 12.51
CA GLY A 16 2.12 9.94 12.84
C GLY A 16 3.49 9.43 13.26
N ALA A 17 4.58 10.19 13.11
CA ALA A 17 5.85 9.82 13.73
C ALA A 17 5.80 10.15 15.24
N GLY A 18 5.60 9.13 16.08
CA GLY A 18 5.60 9.28 17.54
C GLY A 18 4.23 9.51 18.20
N LEU A 19 3.12 9.19 17.52
CA LEU A 19 1.79 9.21 18.13
C LEU A 19 1.60 8.03 19.10
N SER A 20 0.95 8.28 20.24
CA SER A 20 0.49 7.23 21.16
C SER A 20 -0.63 6.39 20.55
N ASP A 21 -0.85 5.18 21.07
CA ASP A 21 -1.91 4.27 20.61
C ASP A 21 -3.30 4.93 20.61
N ALA A 22 -3.58 5.80 21.59
CA ALA A 22 -4.83 6.57 21.66
C ALA A 22 -4.97 7.56 20.49
N GLN A 23 -3.90 8.26 20.13
CA GLN A 23 -3.90 9.19 19.01
C GLN A 23 -4.03 8.45 17.67
N VAL A 24 -3.46 7.24 17.55
CA VAL A 24 -3.66 6.40 16.35
C VAL A 24 -5.14 6.05 16.18
N GLN A 25 -5.86 5.74 17.25
CA GLN A 25 -7.30 5.45 17.19
C GLN A 25 -8.13 6.65 16.73
N ASP A 26 -7.78 7.86 17.16
CA ASP A 26 -8.47 9.10 16.76
C ASP A 26 -8.29 9.42 15.26
N HIS A 27 -7.29 8.82 14.61
CA HIS A 27 -7.03 8.99 13.17
C HIS A 27 -7.68 7.90 12.29
N LEU A 28 -8.22 6.84 12.88
CA LEU A 28 -8.88 5.78 12.14
C LEU A 28 -10.25 6.23 11.61
N THR A 29 -10.64 5.71 10.46
CA THR A 29 -11.96 6.00 9.89
C THR A 29 -13.07 5.40 10.76
N ASP A 30 -13.99 6.26 11.22
CA ASP A 30 -15.24 5.81 11.83
C ASP A 30 -16.23 5.32 10.74
N PRO A 31 -16.80 4.10 10.86
CA PRO A 31 -17.71 3.58 9.83
C PRO A 31 -19.00 4.37 9.62
N ALA A 32 -19.53 5.03 10.67
CA ALA A 32 -20.75 5.83 10.53
C ALA A 32 -20.44 7.17 9.85
N GLN A 33 -19.30 7.79 10.17
CA GLN A 33 -18.83 8.98 9.46
C GLN A 33 -18.50 8.70 8.00
N ALA A 34 -17.94 7.52 7.69
CA ALA A 34 -17.70 7.09 6.31
C ALA A 34 -18.99 7.04 5.49
N GLU A 35 -20.07 6.51 6.06
CA GLU A 35 -21.38 6.42 5.42
C GLU A 35 -21.96 7.81 5.13
N ASP A 36 -21.93 8.70 6.12
CA ASP A 36 -22.37 10.08 5.97
C ASP A 36 -21.52 10.85 4.94
N PHE A 37 -20.21 10.65 4.94
CA PHE A 37 -19.29 11.30 4.01
C PHE A 37 -19.52 10.85 2.56
N VAL A 38 -19.68 9.55 2.32
CA VAL A 38 -20.01 9.01 0.98
C VAL A 38 -21.36 9.55 0.51
N ALA A 39 -22.38 9.55 1.38
CA ALA A 39 -23.71 10.05 1.04
C ALA A 39 -23.72 11.55 0.70
N LYS A 40 -22.92 12.36 1.41
CA LYS A 40 -22.85 13.81 1.19
C LYS A 40 -22.00 14.23 -0.01
N THR A 41 -20.98 13.45 -0.34
CA THR A 41 -20.02 13.82 -1.39
C THR A 41 -20.31 13.18 -2.75
N GLY A 42 -20.95 12.00 -2.78
CA GLY A 42 -21.18 11.26 -4.02
C GLY A 42 -19.88 10.77 -4.68
N LEU A 43 -18.81 10.57 -3.91
CA LEU A 43 -17.54 10.06 -4.42
C LEU A 43 -17.67 8.62 -4.95
N ASP A 44 -16.77 8.24 -5.86
CA ASP A 44 -16.76 6.91 -6.48
C ASP A 44 -15.89 5.90 -5.70
N ALA A 45 -14.91 6.40 -4.95
CA ALA A 45 -14.03 5.58 -4.11
C ALA A 45 -13.68 6.28 -2.79
N LEU A 46 -13.64 5.51 -1.70
CA LEU A 46 -13.34 6.00 -0.34
C LEU A 46 -12.00 5.44 0.14
N ALA A 47 -11.01 6.31 0.33
CA ALA A 47 -9.80 5.97 1.07
C ALA A 47 -10.08 5.95 2.58
N VAL A 48 -9.66 4.87 3.23
CA VAL A 48 -9.89 4.62 4.65
C VAL A 48 -8.57 4.53 5.42
N ALA A 49 -8.50 5.22 6.55
CA ALA A 49 -7.42 5.15 7.51
C ALA A 49 -7.64 3.96 8.45
N ILE A 50 -6.79 2.95 8.33
CA ILE A 50 -6.83 1.71 9.15
C ILE A 50 -5.52 1.44 9.89
N GLY A 51 -4.72 2.48 10.11
CA GLY A 51 -3.41 2.39 10.74
C GLY A 51 -2.26 2.07 9.77
N THR A 52 -2.49 2.22 8.46
CA THR A 52 -1.41 2.22 7.47
C THR A 52 -0.64 3.54 7.53
N SER A 53 0.62 3.48 7.07
CA SER A 53 1.47 4.65 6.90
C SER A 53 2.22 4.65 5.59
N HIS A 54 2.58 5.83 5.09
CA HIS A 54 3.46 5.99 3.94
C HIS A 54 4.93 5.65 4.29
N GLY A 55 5.69 5.30 3.25
CA GLY A 55 7.11 4.95 3.37
C GLY A 55 7.40 3.50 3.79
N ALA A 56 8.70 3.22 3.96
CA ALA A 56 9.23 1.90 4.34
C ALA A 56 9.20 1.67 5.86
N TYR A 57 9.29 2.75 6.64
CA TYR A 57 9.32 2.70 8.10
C TYR A 57 7.90 2.76 8.66
N LYS A 58 7.17 1.66 8.53
CA LYS A 58 5.90 1.50 9.23
C LYS A 58 6.19 1.09 10.66
N SER A 59 5.53 1.75 11.62
CA SER A 59 5.70 1.47 13.04
C SER A 59 5.36 0.00 13.31
N GLY A 60 6.39 -0.84 13.45
CA GLY A 60 6.22 -2.23 13.87
C GLY A 60 5.71 -2.27 15.32
N ARG A 61 5.11 -3.40 15.71
CA ARG A 61 4.72 -3.65 17.10
C ARG A 61 5.62 -4.71 17.71
N LYS A 62 5.91 -4.64 19.01
CA LYS A 62 6.61 -5.75 19.68
C LYS A 62 5.64 -6.87 20.00
N ASP A 63 6.03 -8.10 19.69
CA ASP A 63 5.38 -9.28 20.21
C ASP A 63 5.45 -9.25 21.75
N PRO A 64 4.32 -9.33 22.47
CA PRO A 64 4.31 -9.20 23.92
C PRO A 64 4.92 -10.41 24.65
N VAL A 65 5.14 -11.52 23.96
CA VAL A 65 5.70 -12.77 24.50
C VAL A 65 7.18 -12.90 24.14
N THR A 66 7.52 -12.73 22.86
CA THR A 66 8.89 -12.95 22.36
C THR A 66 9.73 -11.68 22.32
N GLY A 67 9.11 -10.50 22.35
CA GLY A 67 9.77 -9.21 22.17
C GLY A 67 10.19 -8.91 20.72
N GLU A 68 9.87 -9.81 19.79
CA GLU A 68 10.17 -9.67 18.35
C GLU A 68 9.40 -8.50 17.73
N MET A 69 10.02 -7.79 16.79
CA MET A 69 9.32 -6.75 16.03
C MET A 69 8.45 -7.38 14.95
N LEU A 70 7.14 -7.15 15.03
CA LEU A 70 6.11 -7.61 14.11
C LEU A 70 5.59 -6.45 13.24
N PRO A 71 4.98 -6.76 12.07
CA PRO A 71 4.25 -5.78 11.27
C PRO A 71 3.15 -5.02 12.04
N PRO A 72 2.78 -3.79 11.61
CA PRO A 72 1.72 -3.03 12.25
C PRO A 72 0.40 -3.83 12.32
N ALA A 73 -0.36 -3.62 13.40
CA ALA A 73 -1.72 -4.14 13.50
C ALA A 73 -2.66 -3.20 12.75
N LEU A 74 -3.16 -3.64 11.60
CA LEU A 74 -4.18 -2.88 10.87
C LEU A 74 -5.57 -3.13 11.47
N ALA A 75 -6.36 -2.07 11.54
CA ALA A 75 -7.73 -2.12 12.02
C ALA A 75 -8.69 -2.68 10.96
N MET A 76 -8.47 -3.93 10.52
CA MET A 76 -9.22 -4.56 9.43
C MET A 76 -10.73 -4.63 9.69
N GLU A 77 -11.14 -4.77 10.95
CA GLU A 77 -12.55 -4.71 11.36
C GLU A 77 -13.26 -3.42 10.88
N ARG A 78 -12.52 -2.30 10.72
CA ARG A 78 -13.08 -1.07 10.14
C ARG A 78 -13.50 -1.26 8.69
N ILE A 79 -12.67 -1.91 7.88
CA ILE A 79 -13.01 -2.25 6.49
C ILE A 79 -14.24 -3.16 6.47
N HIS A 80 -14.29 -4.16 7.35
CA HIS A 80 -15.41 -5.10 7.40
C HIS A 80 -16.72 -4.40 7.75
N GLU A 81 -16.72 -3.55 8.78
CA GLU A 81 -17.89 -2.79 9.19
C GLU A 81 -18.33 -1.75 8.14
N ILE A 82 -17.39 -1.06 7.50
CA ILE A 82 -17.69 -0.14 6.39
C ILE A 82 -18.32 -0.93 5.22
N HIS A 83 -17.77 -2.09 4.87
CA HIS A 83 -18.31 -2.93 3.80
C HIS A 83 -19.72 -3.44 4.12
N LYS A 84 -19.97 -3.85 5.37
CA LYS A 84 -21.28 -4.31 5.82
C LYS A 84 -22.33 -3.20 5.72
N ARG A 85 -21.96 -1.96 6.06
CA ARG A 85 -22.84 -0.78 5.95
C ARG A 85 -23.05 -0.34 4.51
N MET A 86 -21.97 -0.32 3.72
CA MET A 86 -21.97 0.13 2.33
C MET A 86 -21.37 -0.94 1.39
N PRO A 87 -22.10 -2.03 1.08
CA PRO A 87 -21.57 -3.15 0.29
C PRO A 87 -21.11 -2.78 -1.13
N LYS A 88 -21.61 -1.66 -1.65
CA LYS A 88 -21.29 -1.14 -2.99
C LYS A 88 -20.15 -0.12 -2.99
N CYS A 89 -19.71 0.36 -1.82
CA CYS A 89 -18.61 1.32 -1.74
C CYS A 89 -17.31 0.68 -2.20
N HIS A 90 -16.57 1.36 -3.07
CA HIS A 90 -15.24 0.95 -3.50
C HIS A 90 -14.21 1.57 -2.55
N MET A 91 -13.66 0.76 -1.65
CA MET A 91 -12.67 1.25 -0.70
C MET A 91 -11.26 1.25 -1.29
N VAL A 92 -10.43 2.15 -0.77
CA VAL A 92 -9.04 2.32 -1.16
C VAL A 92 -8.15 2.16 0.07
N MET A 93 -7.12 1.33 -0.04
CA MET A 93 -6.08 1.22 0.97
C MET A 93 -4.84 2.00 0.52
N HIS A 94 -4.51 3.07 1.25
CA HIS A 94 -3.26 3.81 1.08
C HIS A 94 -2.12 3.16 1.86
N GLY A 95 -0.88 3.58 1.60
CA GLY A 95 0.30 3.09 2.34
C GLY A 95 0.40 1.56 2.41
N SER A 96 0.06 0.84 1.35
CA SER A 96 -0.15 -0.62 1.38
C SER A 96 0.98 -1.44 0.76
N SER A 97 2.18 -0.86 0.62
CA SER A 97 3.39 -1.59 0.28
C SER A 97 3.69 -2.71 1.30
N SER A 98 4.10 -3.89 0.83
CA SER A 98 4.37 -5.05 1.69
C SER A 98 5.80 -5.13 2.21
N VAL A 99 6.71 -4.32 1.67
CA VAL A 99 8.13 -4.24 2.03
C VAL A 99 8.76 -5.64 2.17
N PRO A 100 8.87 -6.41 1.07
CA PRO A 100 9.41 -7.77 1.11
C PRO A 100 10.82 -7.81 1.69
N LYS A 101 11.07 -8.75 2.60
CA LYS A 101 12.34 -8.86 3.32
C LYS A 101 13.51 -9.02 2.36
N GLU A 102 13.34 -9.78 1.28
CA GLU A 102 14.39 -10.00 0.27
C GLU A 102 14.84 -8.70 -0.42
N LEU A 103 13.94 -7.71 -0.57
CA LEU A 103 14.25 -6.41 -1.16
C LEU A 103 14.97 -5.49 -0.17
N VAL A 104 14.69 -5.63 1.13
CA VAL A 104 15.42 -4.93 2.19
C VAL A 104 16.82 -5.53 2.34
N ASP A 105 16.92 -6.86 2.35
CA ASP A 105 18.17 -7.60 2.52
C ASP A 105 19.17 -7.29 1.41
N ILE A 106 18.73 -7.25 0.14
CA ILE A 106 19.61 -6.88 -0.97
C ILE A 106 20.13 -5.44 -0.83
N ILE A 107 19.30 -4.49 -0.37
CA ILE A 107 19.75 -3.12 -0.14
C ILE A 107 20.81 -3.09 0.96
N ASN A 108 20.56 -3.75 2.09
CA ASN A 108 21.48 -3.81 3.22
C ASN A 108 22.80 -4.51 2.86
N GLN A 109 22.72 -5.59 2.09
CA GLN A 109 23.90 -6.32 1.61
C GLN A 109 24.82 -5.43 0.76
N TYR A 110 24.26 -4.54 -0.06
CA TYR A 110 25.01 -3.66 -0.96
C TYR A 110 25.04 -2.20 -0.48
N GLY A 111 25.40 -2.01 0.80
CA GLY A 111 25.75 -0.71 1.38
C GLY A 111 24.57 0.19 1.73
N GLY A 112 23.36 -0.36 1.82
CA GLY A 112 22.20 0.30 2.43
C GLY A 112 22.13 0.08 3.93
N ASN A 113 21.26 0.83 4.61
CA ASN A 113 21.00 0.68 6.04
C ASN A 113 19.50 0.88 6.32
N MET A 114 18.77 -0.21 6.30
CA MET A 114 17.32 -0.29 6.49
C MET A 114 17.00 -1.31 7.60
N PRO A 115 17.29 -0.98 8.88
CA PRO A 115 16.90 -1.82 10.01
C PRO A 115 15.38 -1.76 10.22
N ASP A 116 14.81 -2.82 10.81
CA ASP A 116 13.45 -2.87 11.36
C ASP A 116 12.36 -2.31 10.42
N THR A 117 12.46 -2.63 9.13
CA THR A 117 11.57 -2.11 8.10
C THR A 117 10.49 -3.14 7.79
N PHE A 118 9.21 -2.78 8.01
CA PHE A 118 8.07 -3.67 7.84
C PHE A 118 7.02 -3.07 6.91
N GLY A 119 6.34 -3.94 6.15
CA GLY A 119 5.21 -3.56 5.31
C GLY A 119 3.91 -4.23 5.74
N ILE A 120 2.88 -4.09 4.91
CA ILE A 120 1.58 -4.73 5.17
C ILE A 120 1.62 -6.18 4.66
N PRO A 121 1.27 -7.18 5.48
CA PRO A 121 1.13 -8.56 5.04
C PRO A 121 0.15 -8.70 3.88
N ILE A 122 0.48 -9.52 2.88
CA ILE A 122 -0.34 -9.71 1.69
C ILE A 122 -1.72 -10.26 2.05
N GLU A 123 -1.79 -11.11 3.08
CA GLU A 123 -3.01 -11.74 3.56
C GLU A 123 -4.00 -10.70 4.07
N GLN A 124 -3.53 -9.63 4.72
CA GLN A 124 -4.39 -8.53 5.18
C GLN A 124 -4.91 -7.69 4.01
N ILE A 125 -4.09 -7.46 2.98
CA ILE A 125 -4.55 -6.77 1.77
C ILE A 125 -5.62 -7.61 1.06
N GLN A 126 -5.38 -8.92 0.92
CA GLN A 126 -6.34 -9.85 0.33
C GLN A 126 -7.65 -9.92 1.12
N ASP A 127 -7.56 -9.88 2.45
CA ASP A 127 -8.74 -9.77 3.30
C ASP A 127 -9.51 -8.47 3.03
N GLY A 128 -8.83 -7.33 2.94
CA GLY A 128 -9.47 -6.08 2.54
C GLY A 128 -10.16 -6.17 1.18
N ILE A 129 -9.53 -6.82 0.20
CA ILE A 129 -10.11 -7.05 -1.14
C ILE A 129 -11.40 -7.87 -1.07
N LYS A 130 -11.45 -8.92 -0.23
CA LYS A 130 -12.68 -9.69 0.00
C LYS A 130 -13.80 -8.83 0.58
N HIS A 131 -13.46 -7.78 1.32
CA HIS A 131 -14.38 -6.88 2.02
C HIS A 131 -14.45 -5.49 1.37
N GLY A 132 -14.42 -5.39 0.04
CA GLY A 132 -14.78 -4.15 -0.66
C GLY A 132 -13.63 -3.19 -1.01
N VAL A 133 -12.38 -3.51 -0.66
CA VAL A 133 -11.22 -2.79 -1.21
C VAL A 133 -11.06 -3.10 -2.69
N ARG A 134 -10.96 -2.06 -3.52
CA ARG A 134 -10.84 -2.14 -4.99
C ARG A 134 -9.61 -1.44 -5.54
N LYS A 135 -8.94 -0.61 -4.74
CA LYS A 135 -7.68 0.04 -5.10
C LYS A 135 -6.70 -0.06 -3.93
N VAL A 136 -5.48 -0.51 -4.23
CA VAL A 136 -4.41 -0.70 -3.25
C VAL A 136 -3.20 0.10 -3.73
N ASN A 137 -2.80 1.11 -2.96
CA ASN A 137 -1.64 1.94 -3.33
C ASN A 137 -0.35 1.24 -2.89
N VAL A 138 0.52 0.94 -3.86
CA VAL A 138 1.84 0.32 -3.65
C VAL A 138 2.89 1.16 -4.37
N ASP A 139 3.90 1.61 -3.63
CA ASP A 139 4.99 2.44 -4.18
C ASP A 139 6.34 1.93 -3.67
N THR A 140 6.51 1.92 -2.35
CA THR A 140 7.73 1.53 -1.64
C THR A 140 8.35 0.24 -2.16
N ASP A 141 7.55 -0.80 -2.44
CA ASP A 141 8.06 -2.09 -2.93
C ASP A 141 8.86 -1.94 -4.23
N SER A 142 8.38 -1.09 -5.15
CA SER A 142 9.06 -0.83 -6.42
C SER A 142 10.32 0.02 -6.23
N ARG A 143 10.29 1.00 -5.32
CA ARG A 143 11.47 1.80 -4.94
C ARG A 143 12.56 0.91 -4.35
N LEU A 144 12.19 -0.04 -3.50
CA LEU A 144 13.13 -1.02 -2.90
C LEU A 144 13.74 -1.92 -3.98
N ALA A 145 12.91 -2.48 -4.87
CA ALA A 145 13.38 -3.34 -5.96
C ALA A 145 14.37 -2.61 -6.89
N ILE A 146 14.04 -1.40 -7.31
CA ILE A 146 14.90 -0.55 -8.15
C ILE A 146 16.21 -0.25 -7.43
N THR A 147 16.13 0.22 -6.18
CA THR A 147 17.30 0.61 -5.39
C THR A 147 18.23 -0.57 -5.14
N GLY A 148 17.68 -1.73 -4.76
CA GLY A 148 18.44 -2.95 -4.54
C GLY A 148 19.17 -3.44 -5.79
N ALA A 149 18.49 -3.45 -6.94
CA ALA A 149 19.08 -3.86 -8.21
C ALA A 149 20.24 -2.94 -8.64
N ILE A 150 20.08 -1.62 -8.50
CA ILE A 150 21.12 -0.65 -8.84
C ILE A 150 22.32 -0.81 -7.91
N ARG A 151 22.09 -0.88 -6.59
CA ARG A 151 23.15 -1.05 -5.58
C ARG A 151 23.97 -2.31 -5.83
N LYS A 152 23.30 -3.43 -6.11
CA LYS A 152 23.96 -4.69 -6.45
C LYS A 152 24.87 -4.55 -7.67
N LEU A 153 24.38 -3.93 -8.75
CA LEU A 153 25.18 -3.78 -9.97
C LEU A 153 26.43 -2.92 -9.72
N PHE A 154 26.28 -1.78 -9.02
CA PHE A 154 27.40 -0.90 -8.71
C PHE A 154 28.47 -1.57 -7.85
N ALA A 155 28.08 -2.48 -6.94
CA ALA A 155 29.03 -3.21 -6.12
C ALA A 155 29.74 -4.34 -6.89
N GLU A 156 29.02 -5.08 -7.75
CA GLU A 156 29.56 -6.27 -8.41
C GLU A 156 30.28 -5.95 -9.74
N LYS A 157 29.94 -4.84 -10.39
CA LYS A 157 30.45 -4.48 -11.73
C LYS A 157 30.89 -3.01 -11.78
N PRO A 158 31.93 -2.62 -11.04
CA PRO A 158 32.36 -1.23 -10.92
C PRO A 158 32.83 -0.60 -12.24
N GLU A 159 33.15 -1.41 -13.25
CA GLU A 159 33.50 -0.96 -14.60
C GLU A 159 32.29 -0.48 -15.42
N LYS A 160 31.07 -0.82 -15.00
CA LYS A 160 29.83 -0.48 -15.71
C LYS A 160 29.37 0.93 -15.34
N PHE A 161 29.32 1.82 -16.34
CA PHE A 161 28.90 3.22 -16.16
C PHE A 161 27.69 3.59 -17.04
N ASP A 162 27.35 2.77 -18.05
CA ASP A 162 26.22 3.05 -18.94
C ASP A 162 24.91 2.94 -18.14
N PRO A 163 24.06 3.98 -18.14
CA PRO A 163 22.79 3.95 -17.43
C PRO A 163 21.91 2.74 -17.73
N ARG A 164 21.98 2.22 -18.95
CA ARG A 164 21.19 1.07 -19.37
C ARG A 164 21.63 -0.21 -18.65
N ASP A 165 22.89 -0.32 -18.25
CA ASP A 165 23.40 -1.51 -17.56
C ASP A 165 22.78 -1.69 -16.18
N TYR A 166 22.47 -0.60 -15.45
CA TYR A 166 21.81 -0.67 -14.13
C TYR A 166 20.31 -0.39 -14.19
N LEU A 167 19.82 0.45 -15.12
CA LEU A 167 18.39 0.74 -15.21
C LEU A 167 17.59 -0.40 -15.84
N LYS A 168 18.18 -1.22 -16.72
CA LYS A 168 17.52 -2.40 -17.26
C LYS A 168 17.18 -3.44 -16.16
N PRO A 169 18.13 -3.94 -15.35
CA PRO A 169 17.81 -4.86 -14.27
C PRO A 169 16.95 -4.21 -13.18
N ALA A 170 17.06 -2.89 -12.94
CA ALA A 170 16.17 -2.19 -12.01
C ALA A 170 14.71 -2.20 -12.48
N ARG A 171 14.48 -1.98 -13.78
CA ARG A 171 13.14 -2.08 -14.38
C ARG A 171 12.59 -3.50 -14.32
N GLU A 172 13.43 -4.50 -14.58
CA GLU A 172 13.05 -5.93 -14.46
C GLU A 172 12.65 -6.27 -13.01
N ALA A 173 13.41 -5.80 -12.01
CA ALA A 173 13.09 -6.00 -10.60
C ALA A 173 11.75 -5.35 -10.19
N ALA A 174 11.48 -4.12 -10.65
CA ALA A 174 10.19 -3.48 -10.42
C ALA A 174 9.04 -4.21 -11.12
N TYR A 175 9.27 -4.68 -12.35
CA TYR A 175 8.30 -5.46 -13.11
C TYR A 175 7.89 -6.73 -12.36
N ASP A 176 8.85 -7.46 -11.79
CA ASP A 176 8.57 -8.66 -10.99
C ASP A 176 7.73 -8.35 -9.75
N VAL A 177 7.96 -7.20 -9.09
CA VAL A 177 7.10 -6.72 -8.00
C VAL A 177 5.67 -6.52 -8.50
N TYR A 178 5.49 -5.83 -9.63
CA TYR A 178 4.16 -5.59 -10.18
C TYR A 178 3.44 -6.89 -10.52
N VAL A 179 4.10 -7.83 -11.20
CA VAL A 179 3.53 -9.15 -11.52
C VAL A 179 3.11 -9.89 -10.26
N LYS A 180 3.95 -9.92 -9.22
CA LYS A 180 3.61 -10.57 -7.94
C LYS A 180 2.39 -9.94 -7.28
N ARG A 181 2.30 -8.60 -7.26
CA ARG A 181 1.13 -7.88 -6.71
C ARG A 181 -0.12 -8.10 -7.54
N MET A 182 0.00 -8.08 -8.86
CA MET A 182 -1.12 -8.32 -9.78
C MET A 182 -1.75 -9.71 -9.60
N ASN A 183 -0.92 -10.73 -9.42
CA ASN A 183 -1.40 -12.08 -9.12
C ASN A 183 -1.99 -12.16 -7.70
N ALA A 184 -1.28 -11.65 -6.69
CA ALA A 184 -1.73 -11.71 -5.30
C ALA A 184 -3.07 -10.98 -5.06
N PHE A 185 -3.33 -9.89 -5.79
CA PHE A 185 -4.56 -9.11 -5.67
C PHE A 185 -5.69 -9.61 -6.57
N GLY A 186 -5.47 -10.68 -7.35
CA GLY A 186 -6.48 -11.27 -8.22
C GLY A 186 -6.87 -10.40 -9.42
N GLN A 187 -6.00 -9.49 -9.89
CA GLN A 187 -6.27 -8.66 -11.07
C GLN A 187 -5.74 -9.26 -12.38
N ALA A 188 -4.78 -10.18 -12.30
CA ALA A 188 -4.19 -10.81 -13.48
C ALA A 188 -5.26 -11.57 -14.30
N GLY A 189 -5.30 -11.30 -15.61
CA GLY A 189 -6.24 -11.93 -16.54
C GLY A 189 -7.54 -11.16 -16.80
N HIS A 190 -7.91 -10.19 -15.94
CA HIS A 190 -9.20 -9.48 -16.04
C HIS A 190 -9.22 -8.27 -16.99
N ALA A 191 -8.12 -8.01 -17.71
CA ALA A 191 -8.01 -6.84 -18.59
C ALA A 191 -8.99 -6.87 -19.78
N GLY A 192 -9.46 -8.06 -20.19
CA GLY A 192 -10.40 -8.25 -21.29
C GLY A 192 -11.86 -8.38 -20.87
N ASP A 193 -12.17 -8.36 -19.58
CA ASP A 193 -13.50 -8.70 -19.05
C ASP A 193 -14.55 -7.60 -19.26
N TYR A 194 -14.12 -6.40 -19.64
CA TYR A 194 -14.98 -5.25 -19.78
C TYR A 194 -14.72 -4.51 -21.10
N LYS A 195 -15.76 -3.84 -21.59
CA LYS A 195 -15.62 -2.87 -22.67
C LYS A 195 -15.26 -1.51 -22.05
N PRO A 196 -14.11 -0.92 -22.39
CA PRO A 196 -13.77 0.42 -21.92
C PRO A 196 -14.84 1.43 -22.35
N ILE A 197 -15.22 2.31 -21.42
CA ILE A 197 -16.09 3.46 -21.71
C ILE A 197 -15.24 4.72 -21.82
N THR A 198 -15.67 5.65 -22.68
CA THR A 198 -14.98 6.95 -22.79
C THR A 198 -15.39 7.85 -21.63
N LEU A 199 -14.59 8.89 -21.36
CA LEU A 199 -14.95 9.90 -20.35
C LEU A 199 -16.24 10.67 -20.73
N GLU A 200 -16.55 10.81 -22.03
CA GLU A 200 -17.79 11.45 -22.46
C GLU A 200 -19.00 10.58 -22.13
N ASP A 201 -18.93 9.27 -22.42
CA ASP A 201 -19.99 8.31 -22.10
C ASP A 201 -20.18 8.20 -20.58
N ALA A 202 -19.08 8.24 -19.80
CA ALA A 202 -19.13 8.16 -18.35
C ALA A 202 -19.91 9.32 -17.71
N LYS A 203 -20.01 10.50 -18.35
CA LYS A 203 -20.84 11.61 -17.83
C LYS A 203 -22.31 11.23 -17.69
N ALA A 204 -22.81 10.30 -18.50
CA ALA A 204 -24.20 9.84 -18.41
C ALA A 204 -24.48 9.05 -17.12
N LEU A 205 -23.45 8.54 -16.43
CA LEU A 205 -23.57 7.85 -15.14
C LEU A 205 -23.87 8.80 -13.98
N TYR A 206 -23.66 10.11 -14.18
CA TYR A 206 -23.79 11.15 -13.15
C TYR A 206 -24.91 12.16 -13.44
N ARG A 207 -25.81 11.86 -14.38
CA ARG A 207 -26.93 12.73 -14.78
C ARG A 207 -28.26 12.26 -14.21
#